data_AF-A0A0F9LF36-F1
#
_entry.id   AF-A0A0F9LF36-F1
#
_cell.length_a   1.000
_cell.length_b   1.000
_cell.length_c   1.000
_cell.angle_alpha   90.00
_cell.angle_beta   90.00
_cell.angle_gamma   90.00
#
_symmetry.space_group_name_H-M   'P 1'
#
loop_
_entity.id
_entity.type
_entity.pdbx_description
1 polymer ?
#
loop_
_entity_poly.entity_id
_entity_poly.type
_entity_poly.pdbx_seq_one_letter_code
_entity_poly.pdbx_strand_id
1 'polypeptide(L)'
;MSNNNVPSTKSSSSARLRKIMEEDCRPVKGIFRFHECPGGSTTIPMKKYPGQERVDYKFRDGGEYTVPLWVARWLNGYDACAVELKGKINSCSYPIHENAIDRVTGKPLIQVNEYRRRMGFESNEFTMV
;
A
#
# COMPACT_ATOMS: atom_id res chain seq x y z
N MET A 1 -12.69 43.66 -6.39
CA MET A 1 -13.08 42.26 -6.16
C MET A 1 -12.68 41.48 -7.42
N SER A 2 -11.53 40.82 -7.39
CA SER A 2 -10.99 40.13 -8.57
C SER A 2 -11.51 38.69 -8.60
N ASN A 3 -12.28 38.35 -9.64
CA ASN A 3 -12.77 37.01 -9.89
C ASN A 3 -11.60 36.08 -10.27
N ASN A 4 -11.28 35.13 -9.38
CA ASN A 4 -10.36 34.03 -9.69
C ASN A 4 -11.11 32.96 -10.51
N ASN A 5 -10.97 33.05 -11.82
CA ASN A 5 -11.47 32.05 -12.77
C ASN A 5 -10.51 30.84 -12.73
N VAL A 6 -10.90 29.73 -12.08
CA VAL A 6 -10.11 28.49 -12.01
C VAL A 6 -10.28 27.74 -13.34
N PRO A 7 -9.22 27.59 -14.18
CA PRO A 7 -9.35 26.90 -15.46
C PRO A 7 -9.60 25.40 -15.27
N SER A 8 -10.45 24.82 -16.13
CA SER A 8 -10.95 23.45 -16.00
C SER A 8 -9.86 22.38 -16.19
N THR A 9 -9.66 21.54 -15.17
CA THR A 9 -8.46 20.71 -14.91
C THR A 9 -8.47 19.30 -15.51
N LYS A 10 -9.45 18.94 -16.36
CA LYS A 10 -9.67 17.55 -16.83
C LYS A 10 -8.56 16.98 -17.73
N SER A 11 -7.91 17.80 -18.56
CA SER A 11 -6.81 17.33 -19.43
C SER A 11 -5.51 17.08 -18.65
N SER A 12 -5.28 17.83 -17.57
CA SER A 12 -4.07 17.68 -16.75
C SER A 12 -4.11 16.45 -15.85
N SER A 13 -5.30 16.08 -15.35
CA SER A 13 -5.45 14.95 -14.42
C SER A 13 -5.32 13.60 -15.12
N SER A 14 -5.83 13.47 -16.35
CA SER A 14 -5.69 12.25 -17.15
C SER A 14 -4.24 12.03 -17.59
N ALA A 15 -3.53 13.08 -18.01
CA ALA A 15 -2.11 13.01 -18.35
C ALA A 15 -1.24 12.64 -17.14
N ARG A 16 -1.55 13.18 -15.97
CA ARG A 16 -0.89 12.82 -14.71
C ARG A 16 -1.14 11.36 -14.34
N LEU A 17 -2.40 10.91 -14.41
CA LEU A 17 -2.76 9.52 -14.10
C LEU A 17 -2.02 8.55 -15.02
N ARG A 18 -1.93 8.86 -16.32
CA ARG A 18 -1.21 8.02 -17.28
C ARG A 18 0.27 7.88 -16.96
N LYS A 19 0.94 8.96 -16.58
CA LYS A 19 2.36 8.90 -16.14
C LYS A 19 2.53 8.01 -14.90
N ILE A 20 1.65 8.16 -13.93
CA ILE A 20 1.66 7.32 -12.72
C ILE A 20 1.43 5.86 -13.11
N MET A 21 0.45 5.58 -13.96
CA MET A 21 0.16 4.23 -14.46
C MET A 21 1.36 3.59 -15.16
N GLU A 22 2.03 4.33 -16.04
CA GLU A 22 3.23 3.85 -16.76
C GLU A 22 4.34 3.48 -15.76
N GLU A 23 4.57 4.27 -14.71
CA GLU A 23 5.54 3.96 -13.65
C GLU A 23 5.09 2.77 -12.79
N ASP A 24 3.84 2.75 -12.35
CA ASP A 24 3.30 1.75 -11.41
C ASP A 24 3.14 0.36 -12.04
N CYS A 25 2.99 0.30 -13.36
CA CYS A 25 2.93 -0.95 -14.11
C CYS A 25 4.31 -1.61 -14.33
N ARG A 26 5.42 -0.95 -13.96
CA ARG A 26 6.74 -1.58 -14.06
C ARG A 26 6.79 -2.86 -13.22
N PRO A 27 7.34 -3.97 -13.74
CA PRO A 27 7.52 -5.18 -12.95
C PRO A 27 8.62 -4.99 -11.92
N VAL A 28 8.40 -5.50 -10.72
CA VAL A 28 9.37 -5.54 -9.62
C VAL A 28 9.47 -6.95 -9.08
N LYS A 29 10.69 -7.35 -8.70
CA LYS A 29 10.98 -8.65 -8.08
C LYS A 29 11.15 -8.51 -6.58
N GLY A 30 10.62 -9.47 -5.83
CA GLY A 30 10.74 -9.45 -4.39
C GLY A 30 10.05 -10.61 -3.70
N ILE A 31 10.17 -10.63 -2.39
CA ILE A 31 9.67 -11.69 -1.52
C ILE A 31 8.36 -11.25 -0.89
N PHE A 32 7.34 -12.10 -1.00
CA PHE A 32 6.08 -11.89 -0.29
C PHE A 32 6.21 -12.32 1.18
N ARG A 33 5.71 -11.49 2.09
CA ARG A 33 5.65 -11.77 3.53
C ARG A 33 4.21 -11.79 4.02
N PHE A 34 3.83 -12.88 4.68
CA PHE A 34 2.53 -13.02 5.31
C PHE A 34 2.66 -12.95 6.84
N HIS A 35 2.75 -11.73 7.37
CA HIS A 35 2.92 -11.48 8.81
C HIS A 35 1.77 -12.02 9.67
N GLU A 36 0.55 -12.06 9.13
CA GLU A 36 -0.62 -12.59 9.85
C GLU A 36 -0.59 -14.13 9.95
N CYS A 37 -0.13 -14.82 8.90
CA CYS A 37 -0.07 -16.28 8.84
C CYS A 37 1.27 -16.74 8.24
N PRO A 38 2.37 -16.74 9.02
CA PRO A 38 3.67 -17.19 8.56
C PRO A 38 3.63 -18.62 7.97
N GLY A 39 4.28 -18.83 6.83
CA GLY A 39 4.26 -20.08 6.06
C GLY A 39 2.97 -20.35 5.26
N GLY A 40 1.94 -19.52 5.44
CA GLY A 40 0.65 -19.66 4.78
C GLY A 40 0.66 -19.24 3.31
N SER A 41 -0.48 -19.44 2.65
CA SER A 41 -0.74 -18.94 1.29
C SER A 41 -2.01 -18.12 1.25
N THR A 42 -2.08 -17.14 0.37
CA THR A 42 -3.26 -16.32 0.15
C THR A 42 -3.47 -16.03 -1.33
N THR A 43 -4.71 -15.73 -1.72
CA THR A 43 -5.06 -15.25 -3.05
C THR A 43 -5.61 -13.84 -2.92
N ILE A 44 -4.99 -12.89 -3.59
CA ILE A 44 -5.37 -11.48 -3.54
C ILE A 44 -5.87 -11.05 -4.91
N PRO A 45 -7.19 -10.92 -5.09
CA PRO A 45 -7.74 -10.37 -6.31
C PRO A 45 -7.48 -8.87 -6.39
N MET A 46 -6.88 -8.40 -7.47
CA MET A 46 -6.54 -6.99 -7.63
C MET A 46 -6.94 -6.41 -8.99
N LYS A 47 -7.37 -5.15 -8.94
CA LYS A 47 -7.60 -4.27 -10.08
C LYS A 47 -7.47 -2.83 -9.58
N LYS A 48 -6.47 -2.09 -10.06
CA LYS A 48 -6.23 -0.71 -9.62
C LYS A 48 -6.74 0.32 -10.62
N TYR A 49 -6.36 0.18 -11.89
CA TYR A 49 -6.61 1.22 -12.89
C TYR A 49 -7.83 0.94 -13.78
N PRO A 50 -8.48 1.99 -14.30
CA PRO A 50 -9.51 1.84 -15.32
C PRO A 50 -8.97 1.12 -16.56
N GLY A 51 -9.78 0.23 -17.14
CA GLY A 51 -9.39 -0.57 -18.32
C GLY A 51 -8.49 -1.78 -18.02
N GLN A 52 -7.99 -1.94 -16.79
CA GLN A 52 -7.24 -3.13 -16.40
C GLN A 52 -8.18 -4.31 -16.12
N GLU A 53 -7.77 -5.51 -16.53
CA GLU A 53 -8.42 -6.74 -16.10
C GLU A 53 -8.12 -7.03 -14.64
N ARG A 54 -9.05 -7.72 -13.98
CA ARG A 54 -8.84 -8.20 -12.62
C ARG A 54 -7.90 -9.40 -12.67
N VAL A 55 -6.85 -9.36 -11.85
CA VAL A 55 -5.86 -10.44 -11.75
C VAL A 55 -5.86 -10.97 -10.32
N ASP A 56 -5.93 -12.29 -10.19
CA ASP A 56 -5.89 -12.97 -8.91
C ASP A 56 -4.46 -13.45 -8.63
N TYR A 57 -3.77 -12.75 -7.73
CA TYR A 57 -2.39 -13.07 -7.36
C TYR A 57 -2.36 -14.09 -6.24
N LYS A 58 -1.74 -15.24 -6.50
CA LYS A 58 -1.55 -16.31 -5.50
C LYS A 58 -0.16 -16.21 -4.91
N PHE A 59 -0.09 -15.94 -3.62
CA PHE A 59 1.17 -15.80 -2.90
C PHE A 59 1.29 -16.87 -1.82
N ARG A 60 2.52 -17.35 -1.62
CA ARG A 60 2.95 -18.16 -0.48
C ARG A 60 4.00 -17.37 0.28
N ASP A 61 3.91 -17.37 1.60
CA ASP A 61 4.88 -16.69 2.45
C ASP A 61 6.32 -17.14 2.16
N GLY A 62 7.23 -16.18 2.04
CA GLY A 62 8.63 -16.40 1.69
C GLY A 62 8.88 -16.69 0.21
N GLY A 63 7.84 -16.74 -0.64
CA GLY A 63 8.01 -16.93 -2.09
C GLY A 63 8.52 -15.67 -2.79
N GLU A 64 9.37 -15.85 -3.79
CA GLU A 64 9.80 -14.78 -4.69
C GLU A 64 8.82 -14.65 -5.86
N TYR A 65 8.39 -13.40 -6.14
CA TYR A 65 7.43 -13.10 -7.18
C TYR A 65 7.86 -11.89 -7.99
N THR A 66 7.45 -11.87 -9.26
CA THR A 66 7.51 -10.68 -10.11
C THR A 66 6.10 -10.10 -10.21
N VAL A 67 5.90 -8.89 -9.68
CA VAL A 67 4.59 -8.22 -9.65
C VAL A 67 4.72 -6.78 -10.14
N PRO A 68 3.65 -6.14 -10.62
CA PRO A 68 3.67 -4.70 -10.87
C PRO A 68 4.00 -3.90 -9.61
N LEU A 69 4.71 -2.78 -9.75
CA LEU A 69 5.06 -1.90 -8.64
C LEU A 69 3.85 -1.47 -7.81
N TRP A 70 2.71 -1.22 -8.43
CA TRP A 70 1.51 -0.85 -7.68
C TRP A 70 1.01 -1.97 -6.75
N VAL A 71 1.21 -3.24 -7.11
CA VAL A 71 0.88 -4.39 -6.24
C VAL A 71 1.81 -4.40 -5.04
N ALA A 72 3.11 -4.25 -5.27
CA ALA A 72 4.11 -4.18 -4.20
C ALA A 72 3.86 -2.98 -3.26
N ARG A 73 3.55 -1.81 -3.81
CA ARG A 73 3.17 -0.60 -3.06
C ARG A 73 1.92 -0.86 -2.22
N TRP A 74 0.87 -1.45 -2.80
CA TRP A 74 -0.37 -1.77 -2.09
C TRP A 74 -0.15 -2.74 -0.92
N LEU A 75 0.63 -3.81 -1.15
CA LEU A 75 1.05 -4.76 -0.09
C LEU A 75 1.83 -4.07 1.03
N ASN A 76 2.52 -2.98 0.70
CA ASN A 76 3.25 -2.15 1.65
C ASN A 76 2.41 -1.00 2.24
N GLY A 77 1.10 -0.97 1.96
CA GLY A 77 0.19 0.07 2.43
C GLY A 77 0.43 1.43 1.79
N TYR A 78 0.97 1.46 0.57
CA TYR A 78 1.28 2.66 -0.19
C TYR A 78 0.50 2.75 -1.51
N ASP A 79 0.12 3.96 -1.92
CA ASP A 79 -0.43 4.28 -3.24
C ASP A 79 0.04 5.66 -3.72
N ALA A 80 0.64 5.69 -4.91
CA ALA A 80 1.09 6.92 -5.56
C ALA A 80 -0.06 7.92 -5.85
N CYS A 81 -1.30 7.44 -5.98
CA CYS A 81 -2.46 8.29 -6.20
C CYS A 81 -2.94 8.98 -4.90
N ALA A 82 -2.57 8.47 -3.72
CA ALA A 82 -3.05 8.95 -2.43
C ALA A 82 -2.25 10.16 -1.90
N VAL A 83 -2.20 11.24 -2.68
CA VAL A 83 -1.36 12.43 -2.41
C VAL A 83 -1.68 13.07 -1.06
N GLU A 84 -2.96 13.21 -0.72
CA GLU A 84 -3.41 13.81 0.53
C GLU A 84 -2.99 13.00 1.76
N LEU A 85 -2.84 11.69 1.59
CA LEU A 85 -2.40 10.75 2.64
C LEU A 85 -0.88 10.53 2.63
N LYS A 86 -0.11 11.37 1.92
CA LYS A 86 1.34 11.19 1.69
C LYS A 86 1.67 9.81 1.13
N GLY A 87 0.75 9.26 0.36
CA GLY A 87 0.79 7.92 -0.22
C GLY A 87 0.51 6.78 0.74
N LYS A 88 0.32 6.99 2.06
CA LYS A 88 0.12 5.92 3.04
C LYS A 88 -1.37 5.58 3.21
N ILE A 89 -1.80 4.43 2.67
CA ILE A 89 -3.19 3.97 2.69
C ILE A 89 -3.44 2.77 3.62
N ASN A 90 -2.39 2.15 4.18
CA ASN A 90 -2.48 1.07 5.18
C ASN A 90 -3.32 -0.16 4.75
N SER A 91 -3.43 -0.47 3.46
CA SER A 91 -4.32 -1.52 2.88
C SER A 91 -4.13 -2.92 3.46
N CYS A 92 -2.90 -3.27 3.83
CA CYS A 92 -2.56 -4.57 4.40
C CYS A 92 -2.17 -4.47 5.87
N SER A 93 -2.83 -3.58 6.63
CA SER A 93 -2.63 -3.42 8.07
C SER A 93 -3.96 -3.20 8.77
N TYR A 94 -4.03 -3.51 10.07
CA TYR A 94 -5.17 -3.17 10.92
C TYR A 94 -4.72 -2.28 12.06
N PRO A 95 -5.56 -1.32 12.50
CA PRO A 95 -5.28 -0.52 13.67
C PRO A 95 -5.27 -1.40 14.92
N ILE A 96 -4.33 -1.13 15.83
CA ILE A 96 -4.27 -1.78 17.14
C ILE A 96 -5.08 -0.91 18.11
N HIS A 97 -6.07 -1.52 18.76
CA HIS A 97 -6.85 -0.90 19.81
C HIS A 97 -6.51 -1.56 21.15
N GLU A 98 -5.30 -1.32 21.65
CA GLU A 98 -4.86 -1.83 22.95
C GLU A 98 -5.06 -0.77 24.02
N ASN A 99 -5.85 -1.10 25.04
CA ASN A 99 -5.97 -0.31 26.26
C ASN A 99 -4.95 -0.86 27.27
N ALA A 100 -3.73 -0.34 27.25
CA ALA A 100 -2.75 -0.67 28.28
C ALA A 100 -2.99 0.21 29.51
N ILE A 101 -2.85 -0.35 30.70
CA ILE A 101 -2.86 0.42 31.96
C ILE A 101 -1.43 0.36 32.50
N ASP A 102 -0.84 1.52 32.76
CA ASP A 102 0.46 1.59 33.43
C ASP A 102 0.31 1.01 34.85
N ARG A 103 1.04 -0.05 35.15
CA ARG A 103 0.98 -0.74 36.45
C ARG A 103 1.50 0.11 37.61
N VAL A 104 2.30 1.15 37.32
CA VAL A 104 2.89 2.02 38.35
C VAL A 104 2.02 3.25 38.61
N THR A 105 1.52 3.89 37.55
CA THR A 105 0.72 5.13 37.69
C THR A 105 -0.78 4.93 37.61
N GLY A 106 -1.27 3.75 37.22
CA GLY A 106 -2.69 3.44 37.05
C GLY A 106 -3.37 4.20 35.91
N LYS A 107 -2.60 4.94 35.10
CA LYS A 107 -3.13 5.73 33.98
C LYS A 107 -3.28 4.86 32.72
N PRO A 108 -4.31 5.08 31.91
CA PRO A 108 -4.42 4.43 30.61
C PRO A 108 -3.30 4.93 29.69
N LEU A 109 -2.46 4.00 29.23
CA LEU A 109 -1.56 4.17 28.11
C LEU A 109 -2.39 3.99 26.84
N ILE A 110 -2.81 5.11 26.27
CA ILE A 110 -3.48 5.11 24.98
C ILE A 110 -2.38 5.01 23.90
N GLN A 111 -2.21 3.83 23.31
CA GLN A 111 -1.45 3.71 22.06
C GLN A 111 -2.32 4.23 20.92
N VAL A 112 -2.12 5.50 20.55
CA VAL A 112 -2.84 6.12 19.42
C VAL A 112 -2.05 5.89 18.13
N ASN A 113 -2.74 5.41 17.07
CA ASN A 113 -2.24 5.27 15.69
C ASN A 113 -1.24 4.14 15.41
N GLU A 114 -1.20 3.09 16.23
CA GLU A 114 -0.39 1.91 15.91
C GLU A 114 -1.14 0.99 14.93
N TYR A 115 -0.43 0.49 13.91
CA TYR A 115 -0.98 -0.42 12.90
C TYR A 115 -0.16 -1.71 12.90
N ARG A 116 -0.83 -2.85 12.98
CA ARG A 116 -0.20 -4.15 12.78
C ARG A 116 -0.30 -4.56 11.33
N ARG A 117 0.85 -4.88 10.74
CA ARG A 117 0.96 -5.29 9.34
C ARG A 117 0.50 -6.74 9.16
N ARG A 118 -0.30 -7.00 8.13
CA ARG A 118 -0.80 -8.33 7.74
C ARG A 118 0.06 -8.97 6.66
N MET A 119 0.43 -8.18 5.65
CA MET A 119 1.16 -8.61 4.47
C MET A 119 2.23 -7.59 4.09
N GLY A 120 3.22 -8.03 3.34
CA GLY A 120 4.27 -7.15 2.84
C GLY A 120 4.96 -7.72 1.60
N PHE A 121 5.67 -6.85 0.92
CA PHE A 121 6.51 -7.18 -0.21
C PHE A 121 7.89 -6.55 -0.03
N GLU A 122 8.89 -7.40 0.14
CA GLU A 122 10.31 -7.02 0.27
C GLU A 122 10.91 -7.01 -1.14
N SER A 123 11.16 -5.83 -1.69
CA SER A 123 11.75 -5.71 -3.03
C SER A 123 13.23 -6.09 -2.99
N ASN A 124 13.66 -6.96 -3.91
CA ASN A 124 15.06 -7.35 -4.08
C ASN A 124 15.89 -6.23 -4.73
N GLU A 125 15.26 -5.20 -5.29
CA GLU A 125 15.93 -4.08 -5.96
C GLU A 125 16.70 -3.16 -5.00
N PHE A 126 16.43 -3.22 -3.68
CA PHE A 126 17.08 -2.37 -2.67
C PHE A 126 18.07 -3.12 -1.78
N THR A 127 18.23 -4.44 -1.95
CA THR A 127 19.06 -5.30 -1.08
C THR A 127 20.50 -5.48 -1.60
N MET A 128 20.84 -4.89 -2.75
CA MET A 128 22.21 -4.82 -3.25
C MET A 128 22.88 -3.52 -2.81
N VAL A 129 23.27 -3.44 -1.53
CA VAL A 129 24.25 -2.47 -0.99
C VAL A 129 25.18 -3.22 -0.06
#